data_AF-A0A1T4SFF3-F1
#
_entry.id   AF-A0A1T4SFF3-F1
#
_cell.length_a   1.000
_cell.length_b   1.000
_cell.length_c   1.000
_cell.angle_alpha   90.00
_cell.angle_beta   90.00
_cell.angle_gamma   90.00
#
_symmetry.space_group_name_H-M   'P 1'
#
loop_
_entity.id
_entity.type
_entity.pdbx_description
1 polymer ?
#
loop_
_entity_poly.entity_id
_entity_poly.type
_entity_poly.pdbx_seq_one_letter_code
_entity_poly.pdbx_strand_id
1 'polypeptide(L)' 'TPRTNGKAERLVQTCLREWAYARSYANSEQRAGALPGWLHHYNWHRLHASLGYKPPITRIPLNNVLGLHN' A
#
# COMPACT_ATOMS: atom_id res chain seq x y z
N THR A 1 5.94 -22.56 -13.97
CA THR A 1 4.54 -22.27 -13.54
C THR A 1 4.34 -20.77 -13.48
N PRO A 2 3.22 -20.21 -13.98
CA PRO A 2 2.94 -18.78 -13.84
C PRO A 2 2.79 -18.44 -12.34
N ARG A 3 3.45 -17.38 -11.86
CA ARG A 3 3.20 -16.85 -10.51
C ARG A 3 1.90 -16.06 -10.52
N THR A 4 0.78 -16.72 -10.25
CA THR A 4 -0.56 -16.09 -10.24
C THR A 4 -0.68 -15.00 -9.15
N ASN A 5 0.11 -15.10 -8.08
CA ASN A 5 0.06 -14.19 -6.93
C ASN A 5 1.13 -13.09 -6.91
N GLY A 6 1.89 -12.88 -7.99
CA GLY A 6 3.02 -11.94 -7.98
C GLY A 6 2.68 -10.51 -7.53
N LYS A 7 1.45 -10.03 -7.77
CA LYS A 7 0.98 -8.73 -7.27
C LYS A 7 0.78 -8.70 -5.75
N ALA A 8 0.17 -9.74 -5.20
CA ALA A 8 -0.03 -9.88 -3.76
C ALA A 8 1.32 -10.06 -3.05
N GLU A 9 2.20 -10.89 -3.59
CA GLU A 9 3.57 -11.08 -3.09
C GLU A 9 4.34 -9.76 -3.08
N ARG A 10 4.25 -8.95 -4.15
CA ARG A 10 4.91 -7.64 -4.21
C ARG A 10 4.36 -6.65 -3.17
N LEU A 11 3.05 -6.65 -2.94
CA LEU A 11 2.43 -5.83 -1.89
C LEU A 11 2.97 -6.22 -0.52
N VAL A 12 2.95 -7.51 -0.18
CA VAL A 12 3.44 -8.02 1.11
C VAL A 12 4.92 -7.67 1.32
N GLN A 13 5.78 -7.89 0.32
CA GLN A 13 7.20 -7.52 0.40
C GLN A 13 7.41 -6.02 0.65
N THR A 14 6.62 -5.17 -0.01
CA THR A 14 6.73 -3.71 0.14
C THR A 14 6.24 -3.28 1.53
N CYS A 15 5.12 -3.85 1.98
CA CYS A 15 4.56 -3.64 3.31
C CYS A 15 5.53 -4.04 4.42
N LEU A 16 6.24 -5.17 4.27
CA LEU A 16 7.27 -5.59 5.23
C LEU A 16 8.41 -4.57 5.32
N ARG A 17 8.91 -4.08 4.19
CA ARG A 17 10.05 -3.15 4.16
C ARG A 17 9.70 -1.76 4.66
N GLU A 18 8.51 -1.28 4.33
CA GLU A 18 8.17 0.13 4.45
C GLU A 18 7.20 0.45 5.58
N TRP A 19 6.53 -0.57 6.10
CA TRP A 19 5.68 -0.44 7.28
C TRP A 19 6.22 -1.29 8.42
N ALA A 20 6.32 -2.61 8.24
CA ALA A 20 6.59 -3.51 9.37
C ALA A 20 7.99 -3.32 9.96
N TYR A 21 8.98 -3.06 9.10
CA TYR A 21 10.40 -2.94 9.46
C TYR A 21 11.03 -1.59 9.11
N ALA A 22 10.25 -0.60 8.67
CA ALA A 22 10.78 0.75 8.38
C ALA A 22 11.24 1.49 9.65
N ARG A 23 10.70 1.11 10.80
CA ARG A 23 11.04 1.66 12.13
C ARG A 23 10.80 0.62 13.20
N SER A 24 11.44 0.81 14.35
CA SER A 24 11.12 0.04 15.56
C SER A 24 9.78 0.49 16.13
N TYR A 25 8.96 -0.48 16.53
CA TYR A 25 7.71 -0.29 17.27
C TYR A 25 7.85 -0.90 18.66
N ALA A 26 7.24 -0.27 19.67
CA ALA A 26 7.27 -0.77 21.04
C ALA A 26 6.44 -2.06 21.20
N ASN A 27 5.36 -2.20 20.43
CA ASN A 27 4.49 -3.37 20.45
C ASN A 27 3.73 -3.54 19.12
N SER A 28 2.98 -4.64 19.00
CA SER A 28 2.20 -4.98 17.81
C SER A 28 1.05 -4.00 17.55
N GLU A 29 0.44 -3.44 18.59
CA GLU A 29 -0.66 -2.46 18.49
C GLU A 29 -0.21 -1.17 17.84
N GLN A 30 0.95 -0.63 18.24
CA GLN A 30 1.53 0.56 17.63
C GLN A 30 1.81 0.33 16.15
N ARG A 31 2.35 -0.84 15.80
CA ARG A 31 2.58 -1.21 14.40
C ARG A 31 1.26 -1.32 13.63
N ALA A 32 0.24 -1.94 14.21
CA ALA A 32 -1.09 -2.04 13.60
C ALA A 32 -1.72 -0.66 13.38
N GLY A 33 -1.58 0.26 14.34
CA GLY A 33 -2.08 1.63 14.23
C GLY A 33 -1.40 2.45 13.13
N ALA A 34 -0.16 2.12 12.77
CA ALA A 34 0.54 2.75 11.64
C ALA A 34 0.10 2.22 10.26
N LEU A 35 -0.55 1.04 10.20
CA LEU A 35 -0.89 0.38 8.95
C LEU A 35 -1.89 1.18 8.09
N PRO A 36 -2.99 1.75 8.62
CA PRO A 36 -3.93 2.55 7.82
C PRO A 36 -3.26 3.74 7.13
N GLY A 37 -2.40 4.47 7.85
CA GLY A 37 -1.66 5.61 7.28
C GLY A 37 -0.70 5.18 6.17
N TRP A 38 0.01 4.07 6.37
CA TRP A 38 0.87 3.51 5.33
C TRP A 38 0.07 3.05 4.09
N LEU A 39 -1.07 2.39 4.28
CA LEU A 39 -1.95 1.95 3.18
C LEU A 39 -2.49 3.15 2.39
N HIS A 40 -2.88 4.21 3.08
CA HIS A 40 -3.31 5.45 2.42
C HIS A 40 -2.18 6.03 1.57
N HIS A 41 -0.97 6.16 2.13
CA HIS A 41 0.19 6.62 1.37
C HIS A 41 0.48 5.71 0.16
N TYR A 42 0.51 4.39 0.35
CA TYR A 42 0.78 3.43 -0.72
C TYR A 42 -0.24 3.52 -1.85
N ASN A 43 -1.53 3.60 -1.53
CA ASN A 43 -2.61 3.60 -2.53
C ASN A 43 -2.78 4.95 -3.23
N TRP A 44 -2.58 6.06 -2.52
CA TRP A 44 -2.94 7.40 -3.01
C TRP A 44 -1.75 8.27 -3.42
N HIS A 45 -0.55 8.04 -2.87
CA HIS A 45 0.56 8.98 -2.99
C HIS A 45 1.83 8.34 -3.58
N ARG A 46 2.08 7.07 -3.28
CA ARG A 46 3.30 6.38 -3.72
C ARG A 46 3.31 6.23 -5.24
N LEU A 47 4.37 6.69 -5.89
CA LEU A 47 4.53 6.55 -7.33
C LEU A 47 5.06 5.16 -7.69
N HIS A 48 4.44 4.49 -8.65
CA HIS A 48 4.88 3.18 -9.13
C HIS A 48 5.41 3.28 -10.56
N ALA A 49 6.66 2.89 -10.79
CA ALA A 49 7.28 2.90 -12.11
C ALA A 49 6.47 2.06 -13.14
N SER A 50 5.94 0.91 -12.72
CA SER A 50 5.09 0.06 -13.56
C SER A 50 3.74 0.69 -13.92
N LEU A 51 3.37 1.80 -13.27
CA LEU A 51 2.15 2.57 -13.52
C LEU A 51 2.46 3.92 -14.19
N GLY A 52 3.66 4.10 -14.75
CA GLY A 52 4.07 5.38 -15.32
C GLY A 52 4.23 6.46 -14.27
N TYR A 53 4.77 6.10 -13.09
CA TYR A 53 4.95 6.98 -11.94
C TYR A 53 3.64 7.60 -11.45
N LYS A 54 2.57 6.80 -11.42
CA LYS A 54 1.27 7.15 -10.84
C LYS A 54 0.95 6.27 -9.64
N PRO A 55 0.14 6.76 -8.69
CA PRO A 55 -0.29 5.95 -7.56
C PRO A 55 -1.33 4.88 -7.95
N PRO A 56 -1.46 3.78 -7.19
CA PRO A 56 -2.38 2.69 -7.51
C PRO A 56 -3.84 3.12 -7.71
N ILE A 57 -4.30 4.12 -6.96
CA ILE A 57 -5.68 4.65 -7.04
C ILE A 57 -6.04 5.12 -8.45
N THR A 58 -5.07 5.58 -9.26
CA THR A 58 -5.35 6.06 -10.62
C THR A 58 -5.83 4.97 -11.57
N ARG A 59 -5.75 3.70 -11.17
CA ARG A 59 -6.24 2.57 -11.97
C ARG A 59 -7.70 2.23 -11.71
N ILE A 60 -8.27 2.75 -10.63
CA ILE A 60 -9.66 2.50 -10.28
C ILE A 60 -10.48 3.66 -10.85
N PRO A 61 -11.42 3.42 -11.77
CA PRO A 61 -12.34 4.46 -12.19
C PRO A 61 -13.10 4.93 -10.94
N LEU A 62 -13.08 6.24 -10.66
CA LEU A 62 -13.79 6.82 -9.53
C LEU A 62 -15.30 6.74 -9.77
N ASN A 63 -15.88 5.58 -9.50
CA ASN A 63 -17.30 5.42 -9.27
C ASN A 63 -17.53 5.62 -7.75
N ASN A 64 -18.68 6.21 -7.43
CA ASN A 64 -19.03 6.89 -6.16
C ASN A 64 -18.96 6.04 -4.86
N VAL A 65 -18.31 4.87 -4.90
CA VAL A 65 -18.08 3.92 -3.79
C VAL A 65 -16.68 4.02 -3.19
N LEU A 66 -15.73 4.73 -3.81
CA LEU A 66 -14.46 5.09 -3.20
C LEU A 66 -14.65 6.34 -2.33
N GLY A 67 -15.34 6.15 -1.21
CA GLY A 67 -15.61 7.20 -0.22
C GLY A 67 -14.37 7.99 0.14
N LEU A 68 -14.53 9.31 0.06
CA LEU A 68 -13.61 10.39 0.42
C LEU A 68 -12.53 10.02 1.46
N HIS A 69 -11.27 10.08 1.04
CA HIS A 69 -10.14 10.30 1.96
C HIS A 69 -9.73 11.78 1.81
N ASN A 70 -9.88 12.56 2.88
CA ASN A 70 -9.24 13.87 3.06
C ASN A 70 -7.85 13.66 3.66
#